data_AF-A0A1U8NUV4-F1
#
_entry.id   AF-A0A1U8NUV4-F1
#
_cell.length_a   1.000
_cell.length_b   1.000
_cell.length_c   1.000
_cell.angle_alpha   90.00
_cell.angle_beta   90.00
_cell.angle_gamma   90.00
#
_symmetry.space_group_name_H-M   'P 1'
#
loop_
_entity.id
_entity.type
_entity.pdbx_description
1 polymer ?
#
loop_
_entity_poly.entity_id
_entity_poly.type
_entity_poly.pdbx_seq_one_letter_code
_entity_poly.pdbx_strand_id
1 'polypeptide(L)'
;MCDLLRINTDRGEMINDGKSRFSINGKPIYHFLGTSTFSEYTVVHVGQVAKINPEAPLDKVCVLSCGMSTGFGATVNVAKPKKGQSVAIFGLGAVGLAAAEGARVSGASRIIGVDLNPSRFELAKNFGVTEFVNPKDHKKPVQEVIAEMTGGGVDRSVECTGSIQAMISAFECVHDGWGVAVLVGVPNKDDAFKTHPVNLLNERTLKGTFFGNYKPRTDIPAVVERYMNKELELDKFITHSVPFSEINKAFEYMLAGEGLRCVIRMDA
;
A
#
# COMPACT_ATOMS: atom_id res chain seq x y z
N MET A 1 3.15 -4.40 -16.80
CA MET A 1 1.86 -4.93 -16.31
C MET A 1 1.44 -6.08 -17.25
N CYS A 2 0.77 -7.13 -16.77
CA CYS A 2 0.33 -8.22 -17.64
C CYS A 2 -0.86 -7.78 -18.49
N ASP A 3 -0.82 -8.00 -19.80
CA ASP A 3 -1.93 -7.60 -20.69
C ASP A 3 -3.22 -8.38 -20.41
N LEU A 4 -3.08 -9.67 -20.08
CA LEU A 4 -4.21 -10.55 -19.83
C LEU A 4 -4.78 -10.44 -18.41
N LEU A 5 -3.89 -10.34 -17.40
CA LEU A 5 -4.23 -10.53 -15.98
C LEU A 5 -4.06 -9.26 -15.14
N ARG A 6 -4.04 -8.08 -15.77
CA ARG A 6 -4.14 -6.81 -15.04
C ARG A 6 -5.46 -6.74 -14.27
N ILE A 7 -5.47 -5.91 -13.22
CA ILE A 7 -6.65 -5.70 -12.38
C ILE A 7 -7.83 -5.24 -13.25
N ASN A 8 -9.00 -5.80 -12.97
CA ASN A 8 -10.28 -5.38 -13.54
C ASN A 8 -11.32 -5.50 -12.42
N THR A 9 -11.84 -4.35 -11.97
CA THR A 9 -12.80 -4.25 -10.87
C THR A 9 -14.23 -4.56 -11.29
N ASP A 10 -14.53 -4.47 -12.58
CA ASP A 10 -15.88 -4.61 -13.12
C ASP A 10 -16.19 -6.05 -13.55
N ARG A 11 -15.15 -6.87 -13.73
CA ARG A 11 -15.29 -8.26 -14.18
C ARG A 11 -15.75 -9.16 -13.04
N GLY A 12 -17.01 -9.61 -13.13
CA GLY A 12 -17.62 -10.60 -12.23
C GLY A 12 -17.39 -12.08 -12.59
N GLU A 13 -16.57 -12.37 -13.60
CA GLU A 13 -16.53 -13.69 -14.26
C GLU A 13 -15.11 -14.16 -14.59
N MET A 14 -14.96 -15.45 -14.85
CA MET A 14 -13.69 -16.05 -15.28
C MET A 14 -13.35 -15.68 -16.73
N ILE A 15 -12.06 -15.45 -16.99
CA ILE A 15 -11.55 -15.06 -18.33
C ILE A 15 -11.84 -16.15 -19.38
N ASN A 16 -11.82 -17.42 -18.99
CA ASN A 16 -11.88 -18.54 -19.92
C ASN A 16 -13.22 -18.64 -20.67
N ASP A 17 -14.34 -18.35 -20.00
CA ASP A 17 -15.68 -18.59 -20.55
C ASP A 17 -16.71 -17.50 -20.22
N GLY A 18 -16.31 -16.40 -19.56
CA GLY A 18 -17.24 -15.34 -19.19
C GLY A 18 -18.36 -15.85 -18.28
N LYS A 19 -18.04 -16.75 -17.34
CA LYS A 19 -19.00 -17.26 -16.35
C LYS A 19 -18.43 -17.18 -14.95
N SER A 20 -19.31 -17.01 -13.96
CA SER A 20 -18.94 -17.21 -12.57
C SER A 20 -18.68 -18.69 -12.25
N ARG A 21 -18.03 -18.94 -11.12
CA ARG A 21 -17.84 -20.27 -10.51
C ARG A 21 -18.65 -20.41 -9.21
N PHE A 22 -19.33 -19.36 -8.78
CA PHE A 22 -20.21 -19.36 -7.62
C PHE A 22 -21.66 -19.29 -8.07
N SER A 23 -22.54 -20.07 -7.43
CA SER A 23 -23.98 -19.92 -7.60
C SER A 23 -24.73 -20.31 -6.33
N ILE A 24 -25.91 -19.74 -6.15
CA ILE A 24 -26.90 -20.17 -5.16
C ILE A 24 -28.19 -20.46 -5.92
N ASN A 25 -28.73 -21.68 -5.78
CA ASN A 25 -29.96 -22.10 -6.43
C ASN A 25 -29.96 -21.86 -7.96
N GLY A 26 -28.82 -22.12 -8.61
CA GLY A 26 -28.62 -21.93 -10.05
C GLY A 26 -28.43 -20.47 -10.51
N LYS A 27 -28.49 -19.48 -9.60
CA LYS A 27 -28.22 -18.07 -9.93
C LYS A 27 -26.75 -17.73 -9.65
N PRO A 28 -26.04 -17.06 -10.57
CA PRO A 28 -24.63 -16.75 -10.39
C PRO A 28 -24.40 -15.72 -9.28
N ILE A 29 -23.33 -15.91 -8.51
CA ILE A 29 -22.74 -14.89 -7.63
C ILE A 29 -21.45 -14.45 -8.29
N TYR A 30 -21.25 -13.16 -8.50
CA TYR A 30 -20.09 -12.67 -9.24
C TYR A 30 -18.77 -12.79 -8.46
N HIS A 31 -17.69 -12.95 -9.21
CA HIS A 31 -16.33 -12.84 -8.70
C HIS A 31 -15.97 -11.39 -8.36
N PHE A 32 -14.95 -11.22 -7.52
CA PHE A 32 -14.32 -9.93 -7.27
C PHE A 32 -12.80 -10.05 -7.46
N LEU A 33 -12.23 -9.20 -8.32
CA LEU A 33 -10.81 -9.16 -8.70
C LEU A 33 -10.23 -10.49 -9.24
N GLY A 34 -11.09 -11.44 -9.60
CA GLY A 34 -10.71 -12.79 -9.98
C GLY A 34 -10.08 -13.61 -8.84
N THR A 35 -10.34 -13.24 -7.57
CA THR A 35 -9.84 -13.96 -6.39
C THR A 35 -10.96 -14.45 -5.48
N SER A 36 -11.93 -13.60 -5.14
CA SER A 36 -13.09 -13.93 -4.30
C SER A 36 -12.75 -14.74 -3.04
N THR A 37 -11.85 -14.23 -2.21
CA THR A 37 -11.29 -14.97 -1.06
C THR A 37 -12.21 -15.04 0.17
N PHE A 38 -13.41 -14.48 0.12
CA PHE A 38 -14.43 -14.63 1.18
C PHE A 38 -15.34 -15.83 0.88
N SER A 39 -14.72 -16.99 0.74
CA SER A 39 -15.38 -18.28 0.53
C SER A 39 -14.40 -19.40 0.92
N GLU A 40 -14.90 -20.50 1.48
CA GLU A 40 -14.06 -21.65 1.87
C GLU A 40 -13.28 -22.23 0.68
N TYR A 41 -13.85 -22.13 -0.52
CA TYR A 41 -13.21 -22.52 -1.78
C TYR A 41 -13.43 -21.44 -2.83
N THR A 42 -12.42 -21.22 -3.67
CA THR A 42 -12.51 -20.31 -4.81
C THR A 42 -11.81 -20.89 -6.04
N VAL A 43 -12.13 -20.37 -7.21
CA VAL A 43 -11.49 -20.73 -8.48
C VAL A 43 -10.80 -19.49 -9.02
N VAL A 44 -9.48 -19.60 -9.23
CA VAL A 44 -8.62 -18.48 -9.63
C VAL A 44 -7.82 -18.88 -10.87
N HIS A 45 -7.58 -17.92 -11.76
CA HIS A 45 -6.69 -18.16 -12.89
C HIS A 45 -5.25 -18.40 -12.38
N VAL A 46 -4.58 -19.48 -12.82
CA VAL A 46 -3.25 -19.87 -12.32
C VAL A 46 -2.19 -18.76 -12.41
N GLY A 47 -2.33 -17.87 -13.38
CA GLY A 47 -1.48 -16.68 -13.52
C GLY A 47 -1.57 -15.67 -12.36
N GLN A 48 -2.61 -15.75 -11.53
CA GLN A 48 -2.83 -14.95 -10.32
C GLN A 48 -2.51 -15.73 -9.03
N VAL A 49 -2.02 -16.96 -9.13
CA VAL A 49 -1.66 -17.81 -7.98
C VAL A 49 -0.14 -17.85 -7.82
N ALA A 50 0.35 -17.27 -6.72
CA ALA A 50 1.75 -17.36 -6.32
C ALA A 50 1.93 -18.58 -5.41
N LYS A 51 2.73 -19.57 -5.85
CA LYS A 51 3.13 -20.68 -4.99
C LYS A 51 4.19 -20.16 -4.00
N ILE A 52 3.95 -20.36 -2.71
CA ILE A 52 4.82 -19.87 -1.63
C ILE A 52 5.42 -21.04 -0.84
N ASN A 53 6.28 -20.72 0.13
CA ASN A 53 6.83 -21.66 1.09
C ASN A 53 5.69 -22.40 1.83
N PRO A 54 5.67 -23.75 1.84
CA PRO A 54 4.64 -24.51 2.54
C PRO A 54 4.70 -24.39 4.06
N GLU A 55 5.83 -23.95 4.62
CA GLU A 55 6.01 -23.71 6.06
C GLU A 55 5.58 -22.30 6.48
N ALA A 56 5.26 -21.42 5.53
CA ALA A 56 4.84 -20.06 5.85
C ALA A 56 3.45 -20.05 6.52
N PRO A 57 3.30 -19.37 7.68
CA PRO A 57 2.02 -19.31 8.38
C PRO A 57 1.01 -18.49 7.58
N LEU A 58 0.00 -19.17 7.01
CA LEU A 58 -0.98 -18.58 6.09
C LEU A 58 -1.84 -17.49 6.73
N ASP A 59 -2.06 -17.57 8.05
CA ASP A 59 -2.73 -16.55 8.86
C ASP A 59 -1.92 -15.25 8.98
N LYS A 60 -0.63 -15.28 8.59
CA LYS A 60 0.25 -14.11 8.56
C LYS A 60 0.49 -13.64 7.14
N VAL A 61 0.96 -14.52 6.25
CA VAL A 61 1.43 -14.12 4.92
C VAL A 61 0.31 -13.75 3.94
N CYS A 62 -0.96 -13.99 4.29
CA CYS A 62 -2.10 -13.57 3.49
C CYS A 62 -2.12 -12.05 3.21
N VAL A 63 -1.60 -11.23 4.14
CA VAL A 63 -1.57 -9.76 3.97
C VAL A 63 -0.62 -9.30 2.87
N LEU A 64 0.35 -10.13 2.47
CA LEU A 64 1.33 -9.84 1.40
C LEU A 64 0.73 -9.85 -0.01
N SER A 65 -0.50 -10.32 -0.17
CA SER A 65 -1.16 -10.43 -1.49
C SER A 65 -1.69 -9.09 -2.04
N CYS A 66 -1.70 -8.02 -1.25
CA CYS A 66 -2.22 -6.71 -1.66
C CYS A 66 -1.47 -5.55 -0.97
N GLY A 67 -2.14 -4.81 -0.09
CA GLY A 67 -1.69 -3.49 0.39
C GLY A 67 -0.30 -3.45 1.03
N MET A 68 0.12 -4.54 1.68
CA MET A 68 1.46 -4.65 2.26
C MET A 68 2.55 -4.57 1.19
N SER A 69 2.53 -5.50 0.23
CA SER A 69 3.51 -5.53 -0.85
C SER A 69 3.41 -4.28 -1.73
N THR A 70 2.22 -3.71 -1.87
CA THR A 70 2.02 -2.44 -2.57
C THR A 70 2.87 -1.31 -1.99
N GLY A 71 2.74 -1.04 -0.69
CA GLY A 71 3.47 0.04 -0.04
C GLY A 71 4.96 -0.26 0.08
N PHE A 72 5.28 -1.47 0.55
CA PHE A 72 6.66 -1.90 0.72
C PHE A 72 7.45 -1.84 -0.59
N GLY A 73 6.89 -2.38 -1.68
CA GLY A 73 7.46 -2.33 -3.02
C GLY A 73 7.53 -0.93 -3.60
N ALA A 74 6.54 -0.07 -3.34
CA ALA A 74 6.59 1.34 -3.76
C ALA A 74 7.85 2.03 -3.21
N THR A 75 8.24 1.71 -1.97
CA THR A 75 9.49 2.20 -1.40
C THR A 75 10.71 1.46 -1.95
N VAL A 76 10.82 0.15 -1.76
CA VAL A 76 12.08 -0.58 -2.01
C VAL A 76 12.38 -0.80 -3.50
N ASN A 77 11.36 -0.88 -4.35
CA ASN A 77 11.53 -1.14 -5.78
C ASN A 77 11.48 0.14 -6.63
N VAL A 78 10.81 1.21 -6.17
CA VAL A 78 10.54 2.39 -7.02
C VAL A 78 11.18 3.65 -6.47
N ALA A 79 10.87 4.02 -5.22
CA ALA A 79 11.46 5.19 -4.57
C ALA A 79 12.97 4.97 -4.36
N LYS A 80 13.36 3.77 -3.91
CA LYS A 80 14.75 3.36 -3.65
C LYS A 80 15.51 4.41 -2.81
N PRO A 81 15.03 4.74 -1.60
CA PRO A 81 15.78 5.62 -0.71
C PRO A 81 17.15 4.98 -0.42
N LYS A 82 18.20 5.79 -0.48
CA LYS A 82 19.55 5.40 -0.04
C LYS A 82 19.62 5.50 1.49
N LYS A 83 20.55 4.75 2.09
CA LYS A 83 20.83 4.85 3.52
C LYS A 83 21.10 6.31 3.92
N GLY A 84 20.48 6.75 5.02
CA GLY A 84 20.61 8.10 5.54
C GLY A 84 19.65 9.13 4.95
N GLN A 85 18.91 8.80 3.88
CA GLN A 85 17.97 9.73 3.26
C GLN A 85 16.68 9.92 4.07
N SER A 86 15.97 11.01 3.75
CA SER A 86 14.67 11.39 4.29
C SER A 86 13.52 10.92 3.38
N VAL A 87 12.42 10.48 3.98
CA VAL A 87 11.24 9.99 3.24
C VAL A 87 9.96 10.60 3.83
N ALA A 88 9.11 11.19 2.98
CA ALA A 88 7.74 11.57 3.35
C ALA A 88 6.72 10.52 2.88
N ILE A 89 5.75 10.18 3.72
CA ILE A 89 4.73 9.17 3.43
C ILE A 89 3.35 9.76 3.67
N PHE A 90 2.56 9.88 2.60
CA PHE A 90 1.22 10.45 2.65
C PHE A 90 0.18 9.33 2.79
N GLY A 91 -0.53 9.33 3.91
CA GLY A 91 -1.48 8.31 4.35
C GLY A 91 -0.81 7.24 5.21
N LEU A 92 -1.32 7.03 6.42
CA LEU A 92 -0.82 6.05 7.41
C LEU A 92 -1.79 4.86 7.59
N GLY A 93 -2.47 4.48 6.51
CA GLY A 93 -3.11 3.17 6.40
C GLY A 93 -2.09 2.06 6.13
N ALA A 94 -2.54 0.83 5.91
CA ALA A 94 -1.64 -0.31 5.73
C ALA A 94 -0.64 -0.15 4.55
N VAL A 95 -1.03 0.51 3.45
CA VAL A 95 -0.10 0.78 2.34
C VAL A 95 1.01 1.74 2.79
N GLY A 96 0.66 2.86 3.43
CA GLY A 96 1.65 3.82 3.91
C GLY A 96 2.55 3.26 5.00
N LEU A 97 2.00 2.50 5.95
CA LEU A 97 2.81 1.84 6.98
C LEU A 97 3.75 0.78 6.39
N ALA A 98 3.34 0.10 5.32
CA ALA A 98 4.24 -0.79 4.58
C ALA A 98 5.31 -0.02 3.81
N ALA A 99 4.98 1.16 3.26
CA ALA A 99 5.96 2.06 2.65
C ALA A 99 6.97 2.58 3.68
N ALA A 100 6.53 2.86 4.92
CA ALA A 100 7.36 3.28 6.05
C ALA A 100 8.32 2.17 6.46
N GLU A 101 7.81 0.96 6.58
CA GLU A 101 8.63 -0.22 6.85
C GLU A 101 9.68 -0.43 5.73
N GLY A 102 9.29 -0.24 4.48
CA GLY A 102 10.23 -0.26 3.35
C GLY A 102 11.32 0.80 3.45
N ALA A 103 10.99 2.01 3.93
CA ALA A 103 11.96 3.09 4.13
C ALA A 103 12.91 2.77 5.30
N ARG A 104 12.38 2.24 6.40
CA ARG A 104 13.13 1.78 7.57
C ARG A 104 14.15 0.71 7.19
N VAL A 105 13.72 -0.34 6.49
CA VAL A 105 14.59 -1.44 6.03
C VAL A 105 15.63 -0.95 5.00
N SER A 106 15.31 0.09 4.23
CA SER A 106 16.26 0.73 3.31
C SER A 106 17.28 1.65 4.03
N GLY A 107 17.14 1.84 5.35
CA GLY A 107 18.04 2.64 6.17
C GLY A 107 17.80 4.15 6.06
N ALA A 108 16.59 4.60 5.75
CA ALA A 108 16.23 6.01 5.84
C ALA A 108 16.45 6.52 7.28
N SER A 109 17.03 7.72 7.42
CA SER A 109 17.33 8.32 8.74
C SER A 109 16.13 9.06 9.32
N ARG A 110 15.26 9.55 8.44
CA ARG A 110 14.13 10.42 8.78
C ARG A 110 12.91 10.00 7.97
N ILE A 111 11.83 9.62 8.64
CA ILE A 111 10.61 9.14 7.99
C ILE A 111 9.45 9.98 8.53
N ILE A 112 8.90 10.85 7.68
CA ILE A 112 7.85 11.81 8.01
C ILE A 112 6.51 11.22 7.56
N GLY A 113 5.64 10.88 8.50
CA GLY A 113 4.27 10.45 8.23
C GLY A 113 3.34 11.65 8.07
N VAL A 114 2.49 11.63 7.05
CA VAL A 114 1.50 12.69 6.79
C VAL A 114 0.11 12.07 6.78
N ASP A 115 -0.74 12.39 7.76
CA ASP A 115 -2.11 11.89 7.82
C ASP A 115 -3.04 12.93 8.47
N LEU A 116 -4.34 12.86 8.18
CA LEU A 116 -5.35 13.72 8.79
C LEU A 116 -5.79 13.22 10.17
N ASN A 117 -5.55 11.94 10.47
CA ASN A 117 -5.87 11.34 11.75
C ASN A 117 -4.61 11.24 12.63
N PRO A 118 -4.45 12.13 13.63
CA PRO A 118 -3.28 12.13 14.50
C PRO A 118 -3.14 10.86 15.35
N SER A 119 -4.23 10.11 15.60
CA SER A 119 -4.16 8.86 16.36
C SER A 119 -3.36 7.76 15.66
N ARG A 120 -3.10 7.91 14.34
CA ARG A 120 -2.26 6.98 13.57
C ARG A 120 -0.78 7.09 13.90
N PHE A 121 -0.32 8.22 14.45
CA PHE A 121 1.11 8.46 14.62
C PHE A 121 1.76 7.50 15.62
N GLU A 122 1.14 7.27 16.78
CA GLU A 122 1.71 6.38 17.80
C GLU A 122 1.92 4.96 17.25
N LEU A 123 0.95 4.46 16.48
CA LEU A 123 1.09 3.17 15.79
C LEU A 123 2.20 3.22 14.72
N ALA A 124 2.28 4.31 13.97
CA ALA A 124 3.22 4.46 12.86
C ALA A 124 4.70 4.43 13.29
N LYS A 125 5.01 4.82 14.53
CA LYS A 125 6.37 4.71 15.10
C LYS A 125 6.90 3.28 15.07
N ASN A 126 6.04 2.28 15.25
CA ASN A 126 6.41 0.85 15.18
C ASN A 126 6.81 0.40 13.76
N PHE A 127 6.56 1.22 12.74
CA PHE A 127 6.91 1.00 11.34
C PHE A 127 8.07 1.91 10.88
N GLY A 128 8.73 2.58 11.83
CA GLY A 128 9.89 3.44 11.57
C GLY A 128 9.56 4.90 11.32
N VAL A 129 8.29 5.33 11.36
CA VAL A 129 7.94 6.76 11.26
C VAL A 129 8.55 7.52 12.45
N THR A 130 9.36 8.53 12.17
CA THR A 130 10.10 9.30 13.18
C THR A 130 9.39 10.61 13.53
N GLU A 131 8.67 11.18 12.58
CA GLU A 131 7.99 12.46 12.70
C GLU A 131 6.62 12.40 12.04
N PHE A 132 5.73 13.31 12.44
CA PHE A 132 4.37 13.36 11.95
C PHE A 132 3.94 14.77 11.62
N VAL A 133 3.20 14.92 10.53
CA VAL A 133 2.58 16.18 10.10
C VAL A 133 1.12 15.92 9.82
N ASN A 134 0.24 16.60 10.54
CA ASN A 134 -1.17 16.69 10.17
C ASN A 134 -1.39 17.99 9.41
N PRO A 135 -1.75 17.95 8.11
CA PRO A 135 -2.00 19.16 7.33
C PRO A 135 -2.98 20.15 7.97
N LYS A 136 -3.92 19.69 8.81
CA LYS A 136 -4.90 20.55 9.49
C LYS A 136 -4.29 21.45 10.57
N ASP A 137 -3.11 21.10 11.08
CA ASP A 137 -2.44 21.85 12.15
C ASP A 137 -1.58 23.00 11.60
N HIS A 138 -1.53 23.16 10.27
CA HIS A 138 -0.72 24.16 9.59
C HIS A 138 -1.57 25.07 8.70
N LYS A 139 -1.23 26.36 8.66
CA LYS A 139 -1.82 27.32 7.71
C LYS A 139 -1.17 27.25 6.32
N LYS A 140 0.10 26.83 6.26
CA LYS A 140 0.86 26.68 5.02
C LYS A 140 0.49 25.38 4.32
N PRO A 141 0.61 25.30 2.99
CA PRO A 141 0.55 24.03 2.27
C PRO A 141 1.53 23.01 2.85
N VAL A 142 1.11 21.74 2.94
CA VAL A 142 1.90 20.70 3.61
C VAL A 142 3.26 20.47 2.94
N GLN A 143 3.36 20.67 1.63
CA GLN A 143 4.62 20.57 0.89
C GLN A 143 5.65 21.63 1.33
N GLU A 144 5.19 22.84 1.67
CA GLU A 144 6.06 23.90 2.18
C GLU A 144 6.51 23.59 3.61
N VAL A 145 5.60 23.08 4.45
CA VAL A 145 5.94 22.63 5.82
C VAL A 145 7.04 21.58 5.78
N ILE A 146 6.91 20.57 4.91
CA ILE A 146 7.91 19.50 4.77
C ILE A 146 9.22 20.07 4.22
N ALA A 147 9.17 20.97 3.23
CA ALA A 147 10.38 21.60 2.69
C ALA A 147 11.14 22.39 3.76
N GLU A 148 10.45 23.17 4.59
CA GLU A 148 11.04 23.90 5.73
C GLU A 148 11.63 22.94 6.77
N MET A 149 10.91 21.88 7.12
CA MET A 149 11.38 20.87 8.07
C MET A 149 12.67 20.19 7.62
N THR A 150 12.91 20.07 6.32
CA THR A 150 13.98 19.26 5.72
C THR A 150 15.07 20.09 5.05
N GLY A 151 14.97 21.42 5.07
CA GLY A 151 15.95 22.31 4.46
C GLY A 151 15.91 22.32 2.93
N GLY A 152 14.74 22.08 2.32
CA GLY A 152 14.56 22.13 0.86
C GLY A 152 13.63 21.07 0.27
N GLY A 153 13.21 20.08 1.07
CA GLY A 153 12.36 18.97 0.66
C GLY A 153 12.95 17.61 1.03
N VAL A 154 12.11 16.58 1.08
CA VAL A 154 12.57 15.20 1.33
C VAL A 154 13.29 14.61 0.12
N ASP A 155 14.18 13.65 0.35
CA ASP A 155 14.81 12.92 -0.75
C ASP A 155 13.81 12.08 -1.54
N ARG A 156 12.85 11.45 -0.84
CA ARG A 156 11.81 10.61 -1.42
C ARG A 156 10.46 10.94 -0.83
N SER A 157 9.40 10.82 -1.63
CA SER A 157 8.04 10.79 -1.11
C SER A 157 7.24 9.62 -1.69
N VAL A 158 6.29 9.10 -0.91
CA VAL A 158 5.38 8.03 -1.34
C VAL A 158 3.94 8.41 -0.98
N GLU A 159 3.09 8.55 -1.99
CA GLU A 159 1.67 8.90 -1.83
C GLU A 159 0.80 7.64 -1.84
N CYS A 160 0.07 7.41 -0.74
CA CYS A 160 -0.66 6.16 -0.47
C CYS A 160 -2.16 6.33 -0.23
N THR A 161 -2.72 7.54 -0.37
CA THR A 161 -4.14 7.85 -0.14
C THR A 161 -4.99 7.81 -1.40
N GLY A 162 -4.41 8.16 -2.56
CA GLY A 162 -5.14 8.36 -3.80
C GLY A 162 -5.78 9.76 -3.94
N SER A 163 -5.61 10.63 -2.95
CA SER A 163 -6.05 12.03 -3.06
C SER A 163 -5.17 12.79 -4.04
N ILE A 164 -5.76 13.35 -5.09
CA ILE A 164 -5.02 14.15 -6.09
C ILE A 164 -4.27 15.32 -5.45
N GLN A 165 -4.84 15.96 -4.42
CA GLN A 165 -4.16 17.01 -3.66
C GLN A 165 -2.94 16.49 -2.89
N ALA A 166 -3.02 15.28 -2.34
CA ALA A 166 -1.88 14.62 -1.71
C ALA A 166 -0.82 14.22 -2.74
N MET A 167 -1.21 13.82 -3.95
CA MET A 167 -0.26 13.52 -5.04
C MET A 167 0.56 14.74 -5.44
N ILE A 168 -0.10 15.90 -5.59
CA ILE A 168 0.58 17.17 -5.89
C ILE A 168 1.52 17.53 -4.74
N SER A 169 1.04 17.49 -3.50
CA SER A 169 1.85 17.79 -2.32
C SER A 169 3.05 16.85 -2.17
N ALA A 170 2.85 15.55 -2.42
CA ALA A 170 3.91 14.56 -2.37
C ALA A 170 4.98 14.83 -3.44
N PHE A 171 4.58 15.23 -4.65
CA PHE A 171 5.52 15.64 -5.68
C PHE A 171 6.27 16.92 -5.34
N GLU A 172 5.58 17.93 -4.82
CA GLU A 172 6.18 19.26 -4.59
C GLU A 172 7.01 19.32 -3.30
N CYS A 173 6.82 18.38 -2.36
CA CYS A 173 7.58 18.34 -1.10
C CYS A 173 8.97 17.69 -1.23
N VAL A 174 9.32 17.09 -2.38
CA VAL A 174 10.66 16.50 -2.57
C VAL A 174 11.67 17.59 -2.90
N HIS A 175 12.94 17.32 -2.59
CA HIS A 175 14.04 18.23 -2.86
C HIS A 175 14.27 18.40 -4.37
N ASP A 176 14.62 19.60 -4.82
CA ASP A 176 15.12 19.85 -6.18
C ASP A 176 16.44 19.10 -6.43
N GLY A 177 16.82 18.84 -7.69
CA GLY A 177 18.06 18.13 -8.03
C GLY A 177 17.96 16.60 -7.99
N TRP A 178 17.43 16.03 -6.90
CA TRP A 178 17.47 14.57 -6.69
C TRP A 178 16.21 13.94 -6.10
N GLY A 179 15.19 14.76 -5.80
CA GLY A 179 13.95 14.31 -5.20
C GLY A 179 13.16 13.38 -6.11
N VAL A 180 12.65 12.28 -5.54
CA VAL A 180 11.78 11.34 -6.28
C VAL A 180 10.48 11.14 -5.52
N ALA A 181 9.38 11.51 -6.15
CA ALA A 181 8.04 11.24 -5.66
C ALA A 181 7.45 10.00 -6.33
N VAL A 182 6.78 9.16 -5.54
CA VAL A 182 6.13 7.93 -6.00
C VAL A 182 4.65 7.97 -5.68
N LEU A 183 3.81 7.84 -6.70
CA LEU A 183 2.36 7.72 -6.56
C LEU A 183 1.97 6.24 -6.58
N VAL A 184 1.28 5.78 -5.54
CA VAL A 184 0.75 4.41 -5.46
C VAL A 184 -0.72 4.36 -5.01
N GLY A 185 -1.22 5.39 -4.34
CA GLY A 185 -2.64 5.54 -4.05
C GLY A 185 -3.47 5.62 -5.33
N VAL A 186 -4.57 4.86 -5.39
CA VAL A 186 -5.48 4.86 -6.54
C VAL A 186 -6.54 5.94 -6.31
N PRO A 187 -6.70 6.92 -7.22
CA PRO A 187 -7.68 7.98 -7.05
C PRO A 187 -9.10 7.46 -7.25
N ASN A 188 -10.05 8.06 -6.52
CA ASN A 188 -11.49 7.77 -6.62
C ASN A 188 -12.28 8.92 -7.29
N LYS A 189 -11.57 9.91 -7.83
CA LYS A 189 -12.10 11.08 -8.54
C LYS A 189 -11.27 11.32 -9.80
N ASP A 190 -11.88 11.98 -10.78
CA ASP A 190 -11.26 12.28 -12.08
C ASP A 190 -10.52 13.63 -12.11
N ASP A 191 -10.23 14.21 -10.94
CA ASP A 191 -9.45 15.45 -10.86
C ASP A 191 -8.05 15.22 -11.46
N ALA A 192 -7.58 16.16 -12.28
CA ALA A 192 -6.26 16.05 -12.90
C ALA A 192 -5.14 16.39 -11.90
N PHE A 193 -4.05 15.62 -11.94
CA PHE A 193 -2.78 16.02 -11.35
C PHE A 193 -2.25 17.28 -12.06
N LYS A 194 -1.94 18.33 -11.29
CA LYS A 194 -1.48 19.63 -11.81
C LYS A 194 -0.31 20.15 -10.98
N THR A 195 0.78 20.52 -11.64
CA THR A 195 1.95 21.16 -11.02
C THR A 195 2.63 22.07 -12.04
N HIS A 196 3.48 22.99 -11.58
CA HIS A 196 4.19 23.91 -12.47
C HIS A 196 5.36 23.18 -13.17
N PRO A 197 5.58 23.34 -14.50
CA PRO A 197 6.65 22.63 -15.22
C PRO A 197 8.06 22.86 -14.65
N VAL A 198 8.31 24.04 -14.07
CA VAL A 198 9.58 24.36 -13.40
C VAL A 198 9.91 23.38 -12.28
N ASN A 199 8.91 22.79 -11.59
CA ASN A 199 9.16 21.79 -10.56
C ASN A 199 9.85 20.54 -11.12
N LEU A 200 9.57 20.16 -12.38
CA LEU A 200 10.29 19.09 -13.08
C LEU A 200 11.62 19.56 -13.67
N LEU A 201 11.68 20.79 -14.20
CA LEU A 201 12.92 21.34 -14.75
C LEU A 201 13.99 21.60 -13.68
N ASN A 202 13.58 21.82 -12.43
CA ASN A 202 14.45 21.80 -11.25
C ASN A 202 14.87 20.39 -10.82
N GLU A 203 14.79 19.42 -11.73
CA GLU A 203 15.29 18.05 -11.58
C GLU A 203 14.58 17.19 -10.52
N ARG A 204 13.31 17.50 -10.18
CA ARG A 204 12.46 16.51 -9.49
C ARG A 204 12.03 15.40 -10.44
N THR A 205 11.84 14.20 -9.90
CA THR A 205 11.31 13.06 -10.64
C THR A 205 9.99 12.58 -10.06
N LEU A 206 8.99 12.38 -10.91
CA LEU A 206 7.71 11.74 -10.54
C LEU A 206 7.64 10.32 -11.13
N LYS A 207 7.24 9.35 -10.32
CA LYS A 207 6.99 7.97 -10.76
C LYS A 207 5.62 7.50 -10.29
N GLY A 208 4.94 6.71 -11.12
CA GLY A 208 3.78 5.92 -10.70
C GLY A 208 4.19 4.47 -10.47
N THR A 209 3.46 3.75 -9.62
CA THR A 209 3.64 2.31 -9.46
C THR A 209 2.33 1.60 -9.19
N PHE A 210 2.26 0.33 -9.59
CA PHE A 210 1.14 -0.57 -9.32
C PHE A 210 1.65 -1.79 -8.56
N PHE A 211 0.96 -2.17 -7.48
CA PHE A 211 1.33 -3.30 -6.62
C PHE A 211 2.81 -3.28 -6.19
N GLY A 212 3.34 -2.08 -5.92
CA GLY A 212 4.73 -1.91 -5.50
C GLY A 212 5.76 -2.34 -6.55
N ASN A 213 5.37 -2.37 -7.82
CA ASN A 213 6.17 -2.87 -8.95
C ASN A 213 6.59 -4.34 -8.80
N TYR A 214 5.84 -5.14 -8.04
CA TYR A 214 6.05 -6.58 -7.93
C TYR A 214 5.32 -7.34 -9.05
N LYS A 215 6.00 -8.35 -9.60
CA LYS A 215 5.41 -9.38 -10.46
C LYS A 215 4.77 -10.45 -9.57
N PRO A 216 3.45 -10.65 -9.60
CA PRO A 216 2.74 -11.46 -8.60
C PRO A 216 3.32 -12.88 -8.40
N ARG A 217 3.58 -13.62 -9.49
CA ARG A 217 4.06 -15.00 -9.39
C ARG A 217 5.55 -15.13 -9.11
N THR A 218 6.34 -14.16 -9.56
CA THR A 218 7.80 -14.23 -9.46
C THR A 218 8.30 -13.66 -8.14
N ASP A 219 7.75 -12.52 -7.71
CA ASP A 219 8.37 -11.73 -6.65
C ASP A 219 7.69 -11.94 -5.29
N ILE A 220 6.38 -12.17 -5.24
CA ILE A 220 5.67 -12.36 -3.97
C ILE A 220 6.18 -13.56 -3.16
N PRO A 221 6.54 -14.71 -3.76
CA PRO A 221 7.19 -15.78 -3.01
C PRO A 221 8.48 -15.32 -2.33
N ALA A 222 9.29 -14.48 -2.98
CA ALA A 222 10.49 -13.92 -2.36
C ALA A 222 10.16 -12.93 -1.22
N VAL A 223 9.06 -12.17 -1.32
CA VAL A 223 8.58 -11.33 -0.19
C VAL A 223 8.16 -12.19 1.00
N VAL A 224 7.55 -13.36 0.76
CA VAL A 224 7.27 -14.34 1.81
C VAL A 224 8.56 -14.84 2.46
N GLU A 225 9.59 -15.18 1.68
CA GLU A 225 10.89 -15.60 2.24
C GLU A 225 11.53 -14.53 3.13
N ARG A 226 11.37 -13.25 2.79
CA ARG A 226 11.88 -12.15 3.64
C ARG A 226 11.19 -12.11 5.00
N TYR A 227 9.89 -12.43 5.06
CA TYR A 227 9.20 -12.63 6.35
C TYR A 227 9.73 -13.86 7.09
N MET A 228 9.90 -14.99 6.41
CA MET A 228 10.45 -16.22 7.00
C MET A 228 11.87 -16.00 7.57
N ASN A 229 12.68 -15.19 6.90
CA ASN A 229 14.03 -14.81 7.32
C ASN A 229 14.06 -13.67 8.35
N LYS A 230 12.90 -13.22 8.86
CA LYS A 230 12.76 -12.14 9.85
C LYS A 230 13.28 -10.78 9.38
N GLU A 231 13.39 -10.57 8.07
CA GLU A 231 13.71 -9.26 7.47
C GLU A 231 12.49 -8.35 7.38
N LEU A 232 11.29 -8.94 7.44
CA LEU A 232 10.02 -8.24 7.40
C LEU A 232 9.19 -8.66 8.63
N GLU A 233 8.61 -7.68 9.32
CA GLU A 233 7.77 -7.90 10.49
C GLU A 233 6.29 -7.73 10.12
N LEU A 234 5.57 -8.84 9.88
CA LEU A 234 4.16 -8.81 9.49
C LEU A 234 3.19 -8.72 10.66
N ASP A 235 3.55 -9.25 11.83
CA ASP A 235 2.63 -9.37 12.96
C ASP A 235 2.07 -8.02 13.41
N LYS A 236 2.89 -6.97 13.37
CA LYS A 236 2.46 -5.60 13.70
C LYS A 236 1.39 -5.02 12.78
N PHE A 237 1.17 -5.58 11.59
CA PHE A 237 0.09 -5.17 10.69
C PHE A 237 -1.24 -5.84 11.02
N ILE A 238 -1.23 -6.96 11.75
CA ILE A 238 -2.43 -7.73 12.09
C ILE A 238 -2.89 -7.30 13.47
N THR A 239 -3.98 -6.54 13.50
CA THR A 239 -4.50 -5.94 14.74
C THR A 239 -5.70 -6.68 15.29
N HIS A 240 -6.41 -7.42 14.43
CA HIS A 240 -7.61 -8.15 14.77
C HIS A 240 -7.61 -9.54 14.12
N SER A 241 -8.33 -10.48 14.71
CA SER A 241 -8.69 -11.73 14.07
C SER A 241 -10.12 -12.10 14.47
N VAL A 242 -10.90 -12.57 13.51
CA VAL A 242 -12.30 -12.98 13.71
C VAL A 242 -12.56 -14.31 12.99
N PRO A 243 -13.48 -15.15 13.47
CA PRO A 243 -13.96 -16.28 12.69
C PRO A 243 -14.75 -15.82 11.46
N PHE A 244 -14.84 -16.66 10.43
CA PHE A 244 -15.59 -16.34 9.20
C PHE A 244 -17.07 -16.07 9.47
N SER A 245 -17.65 -16.71 10.48
CA SER A 245 -19.00 -16.45 10.98
C SER A 245 -19.22 -14.99 11.46
N GLU A 246 -18.14 -14.30 11.84
CA GLU A 246 -18.16 -12.90 12.30
C GLU A 246 -17.50 -11.94 11.30
N ILE A 247 -17.41 -12.31 10.02
CA ILE A 247 -16.76 -11.49 8.98
C ILE A 247 -17.21 -10.03 8.96
N ASN A 248 -18.47 -9.73 9.29
CA ASN A 248 -18.98 -8.36 9.34
C ASN A 248 -18.28 -7.47 10.39
N LYS A 249 -17.80 -8.04 11.51
CA LYS A 249 -17.00 -7.28 12.50
C LYS A 249 -15.70 -6.74 11.90
N ALA A 250 -15.11 -7.45 10.93
CA ALA A 250 -13.93 -6.95 10.23
C ALA A 250 -14.22 -5.67 9.43
N PHE A 251 -15.43 -5.53 8.90
CA PHE A 251 -15.89 -4.29 8.24
C PHE A 251 -16.12 -3.18 9.25
N GLU A 252 -16.72 -3.49 10.41
CA GLU A 252 -16.94 -2.52 11.49
C GLU A 252 -15.61 -1.91 11.97
N TYR A 253 -14.60 -2.74 12.28
CA TYR A 253 -13.26 -2.25 12.64
C TYR A 253 -12.67 -1.36 11.54
N MET A 254 -12.80 -1.76 10.27
CA MET A 254 -12.27 -0.99 9.15
C MET A 254 -12.94 0.39 9.03
N LEU A 255 -14.27 0.45 9.11
CA LEU A 255 -15.05 1.68 8.98
C LEU A 255 -14.86 2.62 10.17
N ALA A 256 -14.70 2.08 11.37
CA ALA A 256 -14.34 2.84 12.57
C ALA A 256 -12.89 3.35 12.53
N GLY A 257 -12.07 2.85 11.59
CA GLY A 257 -10.65 3.15 11.53
C GLY A 257 -9.85 2.48 12.65
N GLU A 258 -10.36 1.41 13.24
CA GLU A 258 -9.71 0.66 14.32
C GLU A 258 -8.77 -0.40 13.74
N GLY A 259 -7.49 -0.33 14.13
CA GLY A 259 -6.49 -1.28 13.66
C GLY A 259 -6.03 -1.07 12.20
N LEU A 260 -5.49 -2.13 11.59
CA LEU A 260 -4.85 -2.12 10.26
C LEU A 260 -5.31 -3.26 9.35
N ARG A 261 -5.18 -4.51 9.83
CA ARG A 261 -5.66 -5.72 9.17
C ARG A 261 -6.39 -6.61 10.17
N CYS A 262 -7.51 -7.15 9.72
CA CYS A 262 -8.25 -8.18 10.42
C CYS A 262 -8.07 -9.49 9.63
N VAL A 263 -7.53 -10.53 10.29
CA VAL A 263 -7.42 -11.86 9.69
C VAL A 263 -8.71 -12.62 9.95
N ILE A 264 -9.37 -13.04 8.88
CA ILE A 264 -10.60 -13.84 8.93
C ILE A 264 -10.21 -15.32 8.85
N ARG A 265 -10.66 -16.10 9.84
CA ARG A 265 -10.33 -17.53 9.99
C ARG A 265 -11.48 -18.41 9.50
N MET A 266 -11.20 -19.28 8.55
CA MET A 266 -12.20 -20.18 7.95
C MET A 266 -12.51 -21.40 8.84
N ASP A 267 -11.61 -21.71 9.77
CA ASP A 267 -11.59 -22.92 10.60
C ASP A 267 -12.26 -22.77 11.98
N ALA A 268 -13.06 -21.71 12.17
CA ALA A 268 -13.56 -21.30 13.49
C ALA A 268 -15.08 -21.10 13.52
#